data_AF-A0A9X8XF48-F1
#
_entry.id   AF-A0A9X8XF48-F1
#
_cell.length_a   1.000
_cell.length_b   1.000
_cell.length_c   1.000
_cell.angle_alpha   90.00
_cell.angle_beta   90.00
_cell.angle_gamma   90.00
#
_symmetry.space_group_name_H-M   'P 1'
#
loop_
_entity.id
_entity.type
_entity.pdbx_description
1 polymer ?
#
loop_
_entity_poly.entity_id
_entity_poly.type
_entity_poly.pdbx_seq_one_letter_code
_entity_poly.pdbx_strand_id
1 'polypeptide(L)'
;MGFFKDLLKSFAESTNNEVVITEKKISPSDRKSDEKKYYRFLEKRPYIVDFYGRPFDMPAYNDSFRTPEGYKLRELLLLIWWGKSKKGRKSSIAIPKYYFNTYNLNATRLTNDFLNKGLLLDDGEKVTLTEQGKKLYAKYQTLWEIHSFKSIPTNLDIDFPDWDLDIFTLEFYKLKNRYLKTEIRYYTNFIEFLSESSYPESAQERMRDIEMYQNFKNHDITEALDLTEKIEILKDIIKAK
;
A
#
# COMPACT_ATOMS: atom_id res chain seq x y z
N MET A 1 15.23 -8.75 19.14
CA MET A 1 15.91 -7.56 18.58
C MET A 1 17.33 -7.83 18.07
N GLY A 2 18.00 -8.96 18.40
CA GLY A 2 19.37 -9.27 17.94
C GLY A 2 19.48 -9.45 16.42
N PHE A 3 18.71 -10.37 15.85
CA PHE A 3 18.74 -10.70 14.41
C PHE A 3 18.74 -9.49 13.47
N PHE A 4 17.89 -8.49 13.71
CA PHE A 4 17.82 -7.32 12.80
C PHE A 4 19.02 -6.37 12.96
N LYS A 5 19.57 -6.23 14.18
CA LYS A 5 20.80 -5.47 14.39
C LYS A 5 22.02 -6.17 13.77
N ASP A 6 22.08 -7.50 13.89
CA ASP A 6 23.13 -8.31 13.28
C ASP A 6 23.04 -8.26 11.75
N LEU A 7 21.82 -8.23 11.20
CA LEU A 7 21.57 -8.11 9.77
C LEU A 7 21.96 -6.72 9.21
N LEU A 8 21.71 -5.64 9.98
CA LEU A 8 22.20 -4.30 9.64
C LEU A 8 23.73 -4.21 9.64
N LYS A 9 24.38 -4.89 10.59
CA LYS A 9 25.84 -5.00 10.64
C LYS A 9 26.36 -5.77 9.42
N SER A 10 25.72 -6.89 9.07
CA SER A 10 26.09 -7.69 7.89
C SER A 10 25.87 -6.94 6.57
N PHE A 11 24.86 -6.07 6.47
CA PHE A 11 24.63 -5.26 5.27
C PHE A 11 25.76 -4.26 5.05
N ALA A 12 26.21 -3.59 6.12
CA ALA A 12 27.37 -2.69 6.08
C ALA A 12 28.67 -3.43 5.71
N GLU A 13 28.77 -4.72 6.00
CA GLU A 13 29.93 -5.58 5.68
C GLU A 13 29.83 -6.24 4.29
N SER A 14 28.62 -6.39 3.72
CA SER A 14 28.36 -7.21 2.52
C SER A 14 28.53 -6.51 1.16
N THR A 15 28.94 -5.25 1.13
CA THR A 15 29.06 -4.49 -0.14
C THR A 15 30.18 -4.98 -1.07
N ASN A 16 30.92 -6.05 -0.75
CA ASN A 16 32.01 -6.58 -1.60
C ASN A 16 32.32 -8.09 -1.46
N ASN A 17 31.42 -8.95 -0.96
CA ASN A 17 31.76 -10.37 -0.78
C ASN A 17 31.48 -11.23 -2.04
N GLU A 18 32.51 -11.90 -2.54
CA GLU A 18 32.42 -12.94 -3.58
C GLU A 18 31.67 -14.18 -3.04
N VAL A 19 30.70 -14.68 -3.81
CA VAL A 19 29.92 -15.88 -3.47
C VAL A 19 30.76 -17.13 -3.80
N VAL A 20 31.21 -17.85 -2.78
CA VAL A 20 31.96 -19.10 -2.94
C VAL A 20 30.99 -20.29 -2.84
N ILE A 21 30.70 -20.95 -3.96
CA ILE A 21 29.95 -22.22 -3.97
C ILE A 21 30.92 -23.38 -3.78
N THR A 22 30.65 -24.25 -2.81
CA THR A 22 31.41 -25.50 -2.65
C THR A 22 30.87 -26.59 -3.57
N GLU A 23 31.67 -27.04 -4.53
CA GLU A 23 31.35 -28.22 -5.33
C GLU A 23 31.53 -29.49 -4.48
N LYS A 24 30.43 -30.04 -3.96
CA LYS A 24 30.42 -31.37 -3.34
C LYS A 24 29.97 -32.44 -4.34
N LYS A 25 30.57 -33.63 -4.28
CA LYS A 25 29.99 -34.84 -4.90
C LYS A 25 28.73 -35.20 -4.12
N ILE A 26 27.56 -35.02 -4.75
CA ILE A 26 26.25 -35.18 -4.10
C ILE A 26 25.57 -36.46 -4.58
N SER A 27 24.98 -37.21 -3.65
CA SER A 27 24.24 -38.43 -3.96
C SER A 27 22.90 -38.14 -4.67
N PRO A 28 22.38 -39.05 -5.51
CA PRO A 28 21.07 -38.87 -6.15
C PRO A 28 19.89 -38.71 -5.18
N SER A 29 19.98 -39.27 -3.96
CA SER A 29 18.95 -39.14 -2.93
C SER A 29 18.93 -37.76 -2.30
N ASP A 30 20.11 -37.17 -2.04
CA ASP A 30 20.23 -35.81 -1.49
C ASP A 30 19.71 -34.77 -2.49
N ARG A 31 19.93 -35.02 -3.79
CA ARG A 31 19.43 -34.16 -4.87
C ARG A 31 17.91 -34.06 -4.92
N LYS A 32 17.20 -35.19 -4.90
CA LYS A 32 15.72 -35.20 -4.88
C LYS A 32 15.16 -34.53 -3.63
N SER A 33 15.88 -34.64 -2.51
CA SER A 33 15.54 -33.94 -1.28
C SER A 33 15.70 -32.42 -1.43
N ASP A 34 16.81 -31.96 -2.00
CA ASP A 34 17.09 -30.54 -2.23
C ASP A 34 16.12 -29.92 -3.23
N GLU A 35 15.81 -30.59 -4.34
CA GLU A 35 14.78 -30.17 -5.29
C GLU A 35 13.43 -29.95 -4.60
N LYS A 36 13.00 -30.92 -3.77
CA LYS A 36 11.75 -30.77 -2.99
C LYS A 36 11.81 -29.63 -1.98
N LYS A 37 12.99 -29.32 -1.40
CA LYS A 37 13.17 -28.17 -0.51
C LYS A 37 13.12 -26.86 -1.29
N TYR A 38 13.73 -26.80 -2.47
CA TYR A 38 13.70 -25.63 -3.36
C TYR A 38 12.27 -25.23 -3.70
N TYR A 39 11.43 -26.16 -4.17
CA TYR A 39 10.03 -25.87 -4.47
C TYR A 39 9.24 -25.45 -3.21
N ARG A 40 9.56 -26.03 -2.04
CA ARG A 40 8.97 -25.58 -0.77
C ARG A 40 9.40 -24.17 -0.36
N PHE A 41 10.58 -23.70 -0.75
CA PHE A 41 10.95 -22.29 -0.58
C PHE A 41 10.07 -21.43 -1.47
N LEU A 42 9.96 -21.74 -2.77
CA LEU A 42 9.13 -20.98 -3.70
C LEU A 42 7.67 -20.87 -3.23
N GLU A 43 7.09 -21.96 -2.73
CA GLU A 43 5.72 -21.98 -2.17
C GLU A 43 5.56 -21.13 -0.91
N LYS A 44 6.63 -20.92 -0.14
CA LYS A 44 6.62 -20.17 1.13
C LYS A 44 7.00 -18.71 0.97
N ARG A 45 7.15 -18.22 -0.25
CA ARG A 45 7.42 -16.80 -0.50
C ARG A 45 6.35 -15.96 0.19
N PRO A 46 6.73 -14.97 1.03
CA PRO A 46 5.74 -14.10 1.66
C PRO A 46 5.07 -13.21 0.63
N TYR A 47 3.75 -13.05 0.74
CA TYR A 47 3.01 -12.09 -0.07
C TYR A 47 2.50 -10.95 0.80
N ILE A 48 2.64 -9.72 0.32
CA ILE A 48 2.24 -8.53 1.08
C ILE A 48 0.73 -8.53 1.42
N VAL A 49 -0.10 -9.20 0.60
CA VAL A 49 -1.54 -9.34 0.84
C VAL A 49 -1.85 -10.08 2.14
N ASP A 50 -0.96 -10.98 2.58
CA ASP A 50 -1.10 -11.71 3.85
C ASP A 50 -0.89 -10.79 5.06
N PHE A 51 -0.32 -9.60 4.84
CA PHE A 51 -0.05 -8.62 5.88
C PHE A 51 -1.10 -7.51 5.93
N TYR A 52 -1.81 -7.23 4.83
CA TYR A 52 -2.74 -6.10 4.70
C TYR A 52 -3.88 -6.09 5.72
N GLY A 53 -4.26 -7.26 6.26
CA GLY A 53 -5.42 -7.39 7.15
C GLY A 53 -6.73 -6.98 6.46
N ARG A 54 -6.70 -6.81 5.14
CA ARG A 54 -7.79 -6.36 4.28
C ARG A 54 -7.72 -7.16 2.97
N PRO A 55 -8.87 -7.55 2.41
CA PRO A 55 -8.92 -8.15 1.09
C PRO A 55 -8.33 -7.18 0.04
N PHE A 56 -7.53 -7.72 -0.87
CA PHE A 56 -6.95 -6.94 -1.98
C PHE A 56 -8.03 -6.35 -2.89
N ASP A 57 -9.16 -7.05 -3.02
CA ASP A 57 -10.36 -6.68 -3.78
C ASP A 57 -11.40 -5.94 -2.92
N MET A 58 -11.01 -5.36 -1.78
CA MET A 58 -11.90 -4.54 -0.95
C MET A 58 -12.57 -3.47 -1.81
N PRO A 59 -13.92 -3.39 -1.83
CA PRO A 59 -14.61 -2.39 -2.61
C PRO A 59 -14.34 -0.99 -2.05
N ALA A 60 -14.30 0.02 -2.93
CA ALA A 60 -14.01 1.41 -2.54
C ALA A 60 -15.07 2.04 -1.63
N TYR A 61 -16.26 1.43 -1.53
CA TYR A 61 -17.37 1.84 -0.69
C TYR A 61 -18.30 0.62 -0.49
N ASN A 62 -19.18 0.67 0.51
CA ASN A 62 -20.24 -0.34 0.69
C ASN A 62 -21.61 0.28 1.10
N ASP A 63 -21.72 1.60 1.16
CA ASP A 63 -22.91 2.33 1.61
C ASP A 63 -23.43 1.90 2.98
N SER A 64 -22.58 1.38 3.87
CA SER A 64 -23.00 1.02 5.24
C SER A 64 -23.09 2.24 6.15
N PHE A 65 -22.31 3.29 5.89
CA PHE A 65 -22.33 4.51 6.68
C PHE A 65 -23.58 5.34 6.36
N ARG A 66 -24.27 5.83 7.39
CA ARG A 66 -25.50 6.62 7.26
C ARG A 66 -25.22 8.05 7.67
N THR A 67 -25.23 8.97 6.70
CA THR A 67 -25.08 10.39 6.99
C THR A 67 -26.42 10.98 7.48
N PRO A 68 -26.41 11.92 8.43
CA PRO A 68 -27.61 12.63 8.84
C PRO A 68 -28.31 13.39 7.71
N GLU A 69 -27.56 13.79 6.69
CA GLU A 69 -28.06 14.55 5.53
C GLU A 69 -28.71 13.67 4.45
N GLY A 70 -28.69 12.33 4.64
CA GLY A 70 -29.32 11.37 3.75
C GLY A 70 -28.51 11.04 2.48
N TYR A 71 -27.27 11.53 2.38
CA TYR A 71 -26.36 11.19 1.28
C TYR A 71 -25.50 9.96 1.62
N LYS A 72 -25.09 9.23 0.59
CA LYS A 72 -24.01 8.23 0.71
C LYS A 72 -22.66 8.92 0.69
N LEU A 73 -21.65 8.34 1.35
CA LEU A 73 -20.31 8.95 1.36
C LEU A 73 -19.71 9.09 -0.04
N ARG A 74 -19.92 8.12 -0.93
CA ARG A 74 -19.50 8.23 -2.34
C ARG A 74 -20.17 9.38 -3.10
N GLU A 75 -21.41 9.75 -2.73
CA GLU A 75 -22.11 10.89 -3.33
C GLU A 75 -21.51 12.20 -2.81
N LEU A 76 -21.25 12.27 -1.50
CA LEU A 76 -20.57 13.42 -0.88
C LEU A 76 -19.15 13.59 -1.42
N LEU A 77 -18.43 12.51 -1.74
CA LEU A 77 -17.12 12.59 -2.38
C LEU A 77 -17.16 13.43 -3.68
N LEU A 78 -18.24 13.35 -4.46
CA LEU A 78 -18.42 14.19 -5.65
C LEU A 78 -18.57 15.67 -5.28
N LEU A 79 -19.34 15.98 -4.22
CA LEU A 79 -19.44 17.35 -3.70
C LEU A 79 -18.08 17.87 -3.24
N ILE A 80 -17.29 17.02 -2.56
CA ILE A 80 -15.91 17.35 -2.16
C ILE A 80 -15.05 17.66 -3.39
N TRP A 81 -15.17 16.87 -4.45
CA TRP A 81 -14.40 17.13 -5.67
C TRP A 81 -14.72 18.48 -6.30
N TRP A 82 -16.01 18.85 -6.39
CA TRP A 82 -16.43 20.19 -6.84
C TRP A 82 -15.85 21.29 -5.95
N GLY A 83 -15.91 21.11 -4.63
CA GLY A 83 -15.41 22.06 -3.63
C GLY A 83 -13.90 22.17 -3.48
N LYS A 84 -13.13 21.21 -3.99
CA LYS A 84 -11.68 21.15 -3.75
C LYS A 84 -10.89 22.30 -4.38
N SER A 85 -11.43 22.91 -5.45
CA SER A 85 -10.80 24.08 -6.08
C SER A 85 -11.23 25.36 -5.36
N LYS A 86 -10.26 26.13 -4.84
CA LYS A 86 -10.52 27.42 -4.16
C LYS A 86 -11.29 28.43 -5.04
N LYS A 87 -11.08 28.38 -6.35
CA LYS A 87 -11.73 29.29 -7.32
C LYS A 87 -12.97 28.67 -7.99
N GLY A 88 -13.41 27.50 -7.54
CA GLY A 88 -14.39 26.69 -8.28
C GLY A 88 -13.78 25.97 -9.46
N ARG A 89 -14.58 25.16 -10.14
CA ARG A 89 -14.19 24.44 -11.36
C ARG A 89 -14.99 24.98 -12.53
N LYS A 90 -14.43 24.92 -13.75
CA LYS A 90 -15.16 25.33 -14.96
C LYS A 90 -16.47 24.54 -15.07
N SER A 91 -17.57 25.18 -15.45
CA SER A 91 -18.87 24.51 -15.60
C SER A 91 -18.86 23.42 -16.68
N SER A 92 -17.98 23.57 -17.69
CA SER A 92 -17.75 22.59 -18.75
C SER A 92 -16.77 21.48 -18.40
N ILE A 93 -16.24 21.42 -17.16
CA ILE A 93 -15.25 20.41 -16.79
C ILE A 93 -15.87 19.01 -16.81
N ALA A 94 -15.16 18.05 -17.42
CA ALA A 94 -15.57 16.66 -17.36
C ALA A 94 -15.38 16.10 -15.93
N ILE A 95 -16.42 15.45 -15.40
CA ILE A 95 -16.33 14.72 -14.14
C ILE A 95 -15.39 13.50 -14.33
N PRO A 96 -14.44 13.24 -13.41
CA PRO A 96 -13.50 12.14 -13.53
C PRO A 96 -14.17 10.77 -13.68
N LYS A 97 -13.60 9.92 -14.55
CA LYS A 97 -14.13 8.58 -14.88
C LYS A 97 -14.34 7.67 -13.66
N TYR A 98 -13.52 7.82 -12.62
CA TYR A 98 -13.63 6.98 -11.42
C TYR A 98 -14.95 7.16 -10.66
N TYR A 99 -15.65 8.31 -10.79
CA TYR A 99 -16.99 8.45 -10.21
C TYR A 99 -18.00 7.51 -10.85
N PHE A 100 -17.85 7.24 -12.14
CA PHE A 100 -18.71 6.32 -12.88
C PHE A 100 -18.28 4.88 -12.68
N ASN A 101 -16.98 4.58 -12.82
CA ASN A 101 -16.52 3.20 -12.87
C ASN A 101 -16.20 2.60 -11.50
N THR A 102 -15.63 3.40 -10.59
CA THR A 102 -15.21 2.94 -9.26
C THR A 102 -16.31 3.17 -8.23
N TYR A 103 -17.00 4.32 -8.30
CA TYR A 103 -18.05 4.69 -7.35
C TYR A 103 -19.47 4.41 -7.84
N ASN A 104 -19.63 3.93 -9.08
CA ASN A 104 -20.93 3.62 -9.68
C ASN A 104 -21.98 4.73 -9.51
N LEU A 105 -21.57 5.98 -9.74
CA LEU A 105 -22.45 7.14 -9.66
C LEU A 105 -22.95 7.54 -11.04
N ASN A 106 -24.22 7.96 -11.08
CA ASN A 106 -24.68 8.89 -12.11
C ASN A 106 -24.26 10.32 -11.71
N ALA A 107 -22.98 10.64 -11.93
CA ALA A 107 -22.37 11.85 -11.40
C ALA A 107 -22.96 13.14 -12.00
N THR A 108 -23.41 13.11 -13.25
CA THR A 108 -24.11 14.24 -13.89
C THR A 108 -25.45 14.51 -13.19
N ARG A 109 -26.28 13.48 -13.01
CA ARG A 109 -27.56 13.62 -12.30
C ARG A 109 -27.34 14.15 -10.88
N LEU A 110 -26.39 13.55 -10.15
CA LEU A 110 -26.09 13.96 -8.78
C LEU A 110 -25.58 15.41 -8.68
N THR A 111 -24.78 15.86 -9.65
CA THR A 111 -24.35 17.27 -9.71
C THR A 111 -25.54 18.21 -9.89
N ASN A 112 -26.49 17.86 -10.76
CA ASN A 112 -27.72 18.64 -10.92
C ASN A 112 -28.57 18.63 -9.64
N ASP A 113 -28.63 17.51 -8.93
CA ASP A 113 -29.31 17.44 -7.64
C ASP A 113 -28.65 18.37 -6.60
N PHE A 114 -27.32 18.48 -6.59
CA PHE A 114 -26.61 19.43 -5.73
C PHE A 114 -26.89 20.90 -6.10
N LEU A 115 -26.99 21.22 -7.39
CA LEU A 115 -27.40 22.56 -7.84
C LEU A 115 -28.83 22.89 -7.41
N ASN A 116 -29.78 21.96 -7.66
CA ASN A 116 -31.19 22.14 -7.32
C ASN A 116 -31.43 22.27 -5.82
N LYS A 117 -30.63 21.57 -4.99
CA LYS A 117 -30.68 21.67 -3.52
C LYS A 117 -29.87 22.84 -2.97
N GLY A 118 -29.31 23.70 -3.82
CA GLY A 118 -28.56 24.87 -3.40
C GLY A 118 -27.25 24.54 -2.66
N LEU A 119 -26.62 23.39 -2.94
CA LEU A 119 -25.29 23.04 -2.43
C LEU A 119 -24.17 23.53 -3.35
N LEU A 120 -24.47 23.61 -4.64
CA LEU A 120 -23.60 24.18 -5.67
C LEU A 120 -24.26 25.43 -6.28
N LEU A 121 -23.43 26.32 -6.80
CA LEU A 121 -23.81 27.45 -7.63
C LEU A 121 -23.03 27.38 -8.93
N ASP A 122 -23.71 27.48 -10.06
CA ASP A 122 -23.11 27.59 -11.39
C ASP A 122 -23.41 29.00 -11.94
N ASP A 123 -22.37 29.80 -12.20
CA ASP A 123 -22.50 31.15 -12.78
C ASP A 123 -22.38 31.15 -14.33
N GLY A 124 -22.30 29.97 -14.94
CA GLY A 124 -22.10 29.77 -16.38
C GLY A 124 -20.63 29.66 -16.80
N GLU A 125 -19.71 30.15 -15.97
CA GLU A 125 -18.27 29.94 -16.16
C GLU A 125 -17.74 28.87 -15.19
N LYS A 126 -18.15 28.96 -13.93
CA LYS A 126 -17.67 28.13 -12.83
C LYS A 126 -18.79 27.62 -11.94
N VAL A 127 -18.56 26.40 -11.47
CA VAL A 127 -19.29 25.76 -10.38
C VAL A 127 -18.51 25.94 -9.07
N THR A 128 -19.19 26.46 -8.05
CA THR A 128 -18.66 26.69 -6.69
C THR A 128 -19.60 26.14 -5.62
N LEU A 129 -19.10 25.99 -4.38
CA LEU A 129 -19.95 25.63 -3.24
C LEU A 129 -20.70 26.86 -2.72
N THR A 130 -21.97 26.69 -2.41
CA THR A 130 -22.73 27.64 -1.58
C THR A 130 -22.30 27.56 -0.12
N GLU A 131 -22.83 28.42 0.75
CA GLU A 131 -22.57 28.32 2.20
C GLU A 131 -23.01 26.97 2.80
N GLN A 132 -24.13 26.40 2.33
CA GLN A 132 -24.54 25.07 2.76
C GLN A 132 -23.61 23.97 2.19
N GLY A 133 -23.19 24.10 0.93
CA GLY A 133 -22.19 23.22 0.33
C GLY A 133 -20.86 23.24 1.07
N LYS A 134 -20.40 24.42 1.52
CA LYS A 134 -19.17 24.59 2.32
C LYS A 134 -19.28 23.90 3.68
N LYS A 135 -20.44 23.94 4.34
CA LYS A 135 -20.66 23.22 5.61
C LYS A 135 -20.50 21.71 5.43
N LEU A 136 -21.11 21.14 4.37
CA LEU A 136 -20.94 19.72 4.06
C LEU A 136 -19.51 19.40 3.65
N TYR A 137 -18.88 20.27 2.85
CA TYR A 137 -17.50 20.10 2.45
C TYR A 137 -16.57 20.00 3.68
N ALA A 138 -16.68 20.94 4.62
CA ALA A 138 -15.84 20.96 5.81
C ALA A 138 -16.00 19.69 6.66
N LYS A 139 -17.24 19.16 6.76
CA LYS A 139 -17.56 17.93 7.50
C LYS A 139 -17.02 16.66 6.85
N TYR A 140 -16.97 16.61 5.51
CA TYR A 140 -16.70 15.37 4.76
C TYR A 140 -15.42 15.42 3.91
N GLN A 141 -14.60 16.48 4.02
CA GLN A 141 -13.41 16.67 3.18
C GLN A 141 -12.37 15.52 3.27
N THR A 142 -12.32 14.81 4.40
CA THR A 142 -11.44 13.64 4.60
C THR A 142 -11.74 12.49 3.64
N LEU A 143 -12.96 12.41 3.07
CA LEU A 143 -13.28 11.45 2.01
C LEU A 143 -12.32 11.54 0.82
N TRP A 144 -11.82 12.75 0.52
CA TRP A 144 -10.83 12.92 -0.54
C TRP A 144 -9.50 12.24 -0.21
N GLU A 145 -9.07 12.29 1.05
CA GLU A 145 -7.82 11.67 1.51
C GLU A 145 -7.93 10.15 1.43
N ILE A 146 -9.03 9.59 1.94
CA ILE A 146 -9.34 8.15 1.86
C ILE A 146 -9.33 7.67 0.41
N HIS A 147 -10.01 8.39 -0.49
CA HIS A 147 -10.03 8.10 -1.92
C HIS A 147 -8.64 8.17 -2.58
N SER A 148 -7.82 9.13 -2.15
CA SER A 148 -6.53 9.41 -2.76
C SER A 148 -5.41 8.49 -2.26
N PHE A 149 -5.60 7.80 -1.13
CA PHE A 149 -4.63 6.86 -0.59
C PHE A 149 -4.49 5.64 -1.51
N LYS A 150 -3.29 5.40 -2.05
CA LYS A 150 -3.04 4.31 -3.04
C LYS A 150 -2.22 3.15 -2.50
N SER A 151 -1.74 3.21 -1.26
CA SER A 151 -0.78 2.24 -0.75
C SER A 151 -1.42 0.94 -0.26
N ILE A 152 -2.69 0.98 0.18
CA ILE A 152 -3.50 -0.20 0.53
C ILE A 152 -4.97 0.02 0.14
N PRO A 153 -5.77 -1.05 0.00
CA PRO A 153 -7.20 -0.92 -0.24
C PRO A 153 -7.90 -0.13 0.88
N THR A 154 -8.64 0.90 0.49
CA THR A 154 -9.48 1.73 1.37
C THR A 154 -10.95 1.64 0.99
N ASN A 155 -11.82 1.86 1.96
CA ASN A 155 -13.26 1.87 1.80
C ASN A 155 -13.85 3.11 2.49
N LEU A 156 -14.59 3.94 1.75
CA LEU A 156 -15.13 5.20 2.27
C LEU A 156 -15.97 5.01 3.54
N ASP A 157 -16.83 3.98 3.58
CA ASP A 157 -17.77 3.77 4.69
C ASP A 157 -17.11 3.19 5.93
N ILE A 158 -16.12 2.31 5.75
CA ILE A 158 -15.38 1.69 6.84
C ILE A 158 -14.37 2.66 7.44
N ASP A 159 -13.66 3.41 6.60
CA ASP A 159 -12.51 4.20 7.03
C ASP A 159 -12.89 5.62 7.48
N PHE A 160 -13.98 6.21 6.96
CA PHE A 160 -14.38 7.59 7.27
C PHE A 160 -14.61 7.91 8.75
N PRO A 161 -15.27 7.06 9.57
CA PRO A 161 -15.60 7.41 10.95
C PRO A 161 -14.37 7.71 11.82
N ASP A 162 -13.29 6.97 11.59
CA ASP A 162 -12.08 6.97 12.42
C ASP A 162 -10.85 7.44 11.62
N TRP A 163 -11.05 8.15 10.51
CA TRP A 163 -9.95 8.53 9.64
C TRP A 163 -9.05 9.58 10.30
N ASP A 164 -7.80 9.18 10.54
CA ASP A 164 -6.69 10.07 10.80
C ASP A 164 -5.54 9.67 9.86
N LEU A 165 -5.14 10.60 8.99
CA LEU A 165 -4.13 10.33 7.97
C LEU A 165 -2.78 9.88 8.57
N ASP A 166 -2.39 10.45 9.70
CA ASP A 166 -1.10 10.15 10.33
C ASP A 166 -1.15 8.79 11.01
N ILE A 167 -2.22 8.49 11.75
CA ILE A 167 -2.42 7.16 12.37
C ILE A 167 -2.49 6.09 11.29
N PHE A 168 -3.25 6.33 10.21
CA PHE A 168 -3.40 5.37 9.12
C PHE A 168 -2.07 5.13 8.38
N THR A 169 -1.32 6.21 8.11
CA THR A 169 0.00 6.12 7.47
C THR A 169 0.99 5.37 8.37
N LEU A 170 0.95 5.60 9.69
CA LEU A 170 1.79 4.91 10.66
C LEU A 170 1.52 3.40 10.66
N GLU A 171 0.26 2.99 10.68
CA GLU A 171 -0.11 1.57 10.65
C GLU A 171 0.29 0.91 9.32
N PHE A 172 0.14 1.62 8.19
CA PHE A 172 0.64 1.15 6.90
C PHE A 172 2.17 0.95 6.92
N TYR A 173 2.94 1.92 7.41
CA TYR A 173 4.41 1.79 7.47
C TYR A 173 4.84 0.65 8.39
N LYS A 174 4.22 0.49 9.56
CA LYS A 174 4.48 -0.65 10.45
C LYS A 174 4.22 -1.98 9.75
N LEU A 175 3.11 -2.08 9.03
CA LEU A 175 2.73 -3.27 8.27
C LEU A 175 3.75 -3.59 7.17
N LYS A 176 4.09 -2.61 6.33
CA LYS A 176 5.08 -2.78 5.27
C LYS A 176 6.46 -3.16 5.83
N ASN A 177 6.87 -2.55 6.94
CA ASN A 177 8.12 -2.89 7.62
C ASN A 177 8.11 -4.35 8.14
N ARG A 178 6.99 -4.84 8.69
CA ARG A 178 6.86 -6.27 9.09
C ARG A 178 6.95 -7.22 7.89
N TYR A 179 6.34 -6.84 6.76
CA TYR A 179 6.42 -7.61 5.52
C TYR A 179 7.86 -7.70 5.02
N LEU A 180 8.55 -6.57 4.83
CA LEU A 180 9.94 -6.54 4.36
C LEU A 180 10.87 -7.33 5.29
N LYS A 181 10.69 -7.21 6.62
CA LYS A 181 11.43 -8.03 7.60
C LYS A 181 11.24 -9.53 7.42
N THR A 182 10.05 -9.94 6.99
CA THR A 182 9.76 -11.35 6.71
C THR A 182 10.37 -11.78 5.38
N GLU A 183 10.32 -10.94 4.37
CA GLU A 183 10.91 -11.17 3.05
C GLU A 183 12.45 -11.24 3.09
N ILE A 184 13.10 -10.33 3.82
CA ILE A 184 14.55 -10.36 4.10
C ILE A 184 14.99 -11.70 4.70
N ARG A 185 14.24 -12.20 5.70
CA ARG A 185 14.52 -13.49 6.35
C ARG A 185 14.28 -14.65 5.39
N TYR A 186 13.24 -14.58 4.56
CA TYR A 186 13.00 -15.55 3.50
C TYR A 186 14.19 -15.63 2.53
N TYR A 187 14.64 -14.49 1.99
CA TYR A 187 15.78 -14.44 1.07
C TYR A 187 17.08 -14.90 1.75
N THR A 188 17.29 -14.55 3.02
CA THR A 188 18.46 -15.04 3.78
C THR A 188 18.51 -16.55 3.84
N ASN A 189 17.40 -17.19 4.25
CA ASN A 189 17.31 -18.64 4.34
C ASN A 189 17.41 -19.32 2.96
N PHE A 190 16.88 -18.68 1.91
CA PHE A 190 16.92 -19.25 0.57
C PHE A 190 18.32 -19.18 -0.04
N ILE A 191 19.04 -18.08 0.17
CA ILE A 191 20.45 -17.93 -0.22
C ILE A 191 21.33 -18.95 0.51
N GLU A 192 21.13 -19.13 1.82
CA GLU A 192 21.84 -20.15 2.61
C GLU A 192 21.59 -21.56 2.04
N PHE A 193 20.33 -21.89 1.77
CA PHE A 193 19.98 -23.15 1.11
C PHE A 193 20.67 -23.30 -0.25
N LEU A 194 20.62 -22.30 -1.13
CA LEU A 194 21.24 -22.37 -2.46
C LEU A 194 22.77 -22.53 -2.39
N SER A 195 23.40 -21.93 -1.37
CA SER A 195 24.85 -21.99 -1.15
C SER A 195 25.32 -23.39 -0.72
N GLU A 196 24.47 -24.14 -0.02
CA GLU A 196 24.77 -25.47 0.51
C GLU A 196 24.17 -26.62 -0.31
N SER A 197 23.18 -26.33 -1.15
CA SER A 197 22.41 -27.35 -1.87
C SER A 197 23.04 -27.77 -3.19
N SER A 198 22.52 -28.90 -3.67
CA SER A 198 22.81 -29.48 -4.97
C SER A 198 21.84 -29.05 -6.08
N TYR A 199 20.87 -28.19 -5.77
CA TYR A 199 19.77 -27.82 -6.66
C TYR A 199 19.55 -26.30 -6.71
N PRO A 200 19.32 -25.68 -7.89
CA PRO A 200 19.39 -26.27 -9.23
C PRO A 200 20.73 -26.93 -9.55
N GLU A 201 20.77 -27.92 -10.46
CA GLU A 201 21.98 -28.74 -10.69
C GLU A 201 23.17 -27.89 -11.19
N SER A 202 22.90 -26.89 -12.04
CA SER A 202 23.92 -25.99 -12.55
C SER A 202 24.43 -25.09 -11.42
N ALA A 203 25.74 -25.16 -11.16
CA ALA A 203 26.40 -24.25 -10.24
C ALA A 203 26.25 -22.80 -10.70
N GLN A 204 26.34 -22.52 -12.00
CA GLN A 204 26.12 -21.16 -12.53
C GLN A 204 24.68 -20.68 -12.31
N GLU A 205 23.70 -21.56 -12.43
CA GLU A 205 22.30 -21.23 -12.12
C GLU A 205 22.12 -20.89 -10.64
N ARG A 206 22.68 -21.71 -9.73
CA ARG A 206 22.68 -21.40 -8.29
C ARG A 206 23.33 -20.05 -7.99
N MET A 207 24.47 -19.73 -8.62
CA MET A 207 25.13 -18.43 -8.45
C MET A 207 24.22 -17.26 -8.89
N ARG A 208 23.56 -17.39 -10.05
CA ARG A 208 22.62 -16.36 -10.54
C ARG A 208 21.42 -16.18 -9.63
N ASP A 209 20.84 -17.29 -9.14
CA ASP A 209 19.73 -17.24 -8.19
C ASP A 209 20.15 -16.57 -6.88
N ILE A 210 21.32 -16.93 -6.34
CA ILE A 210 21.88 -16.29 -5.14
C ILE A 210 22.06 -14.79 -5.35
N GLU A 211 22.65 -14.37 -6.47
CA GLU A 211 22.84 -12.94 -6.79
C GLU A 211 21.51 -12.21 -6.89
N MET A 212 20.52 -12.79 -7.58
CA MET A 212 19.17 -12.24 -7.69
C MET A 212 18.52 -12.05 -6.32
N TYR A 213 18.51 -13.09 -5.47
CA TYR A 213 17.90 -13.00 -4.14
C TYR A 213 18.69 -12.09 -3.20
N GLN A 214 20.01 -11.98 -3.35
CA GLN A 214 20.83 -11.03 -2.61
C GLN A 214 20.46 -9.58 -2.98
N ASN A 215 20.21 -9.32 -4.27
CA ASN A 215 19.75 -8.01 -4.74
C ASN A 215 18.35 -7.66 -4.18
N PHE A 216 17.39 -8.59 -4.21
CA PHE A 216 16.07 -8.37 -3.58
C PHE A 216 16.19 -8.12 -2.08
N LYS A 217 16.98 -8.94 -1.36
CA LYS A 217 17.24 -8.73 0.07
C LYS A 217 17.82 -7.35 0.35
N ASN A 218 18.82 -6.90 -0.42
CA ASN A 218 19.47 -5.61 -0.24
C ASN A 218 18.51 -4.43 -0.48
N HIS A 219 17.63 -4.56 -1.48
CA HIS A 219 16.56 -3.61 -1.71
C HIS A 219 15.62 -3.51 -0.49
N ASP A 220 15.13 -4.66 0.00
CA ASP A 220 14.20 -4.71 1.13
C ASP A 220 14.81 -4.18 2.42
N ILE A 221 16.11 -4.43 2.67
CA ILE A 221 16.83 -3.88 3.81
C ILE A 221 16.82 -2.35 3.77
N THR A 222 17.14 -1.78 2.60
CA THR A 222 17.18 -0.33 2.41
C THR A 222 15.80 0.29 2.65
N GLU A 223 14.74 -0.32 2.11
CA GLU A 223 13.38 0.17 2.31
C GLU A 223 12.91 -0.01 3.77
N ALA A 224 13.24 -1.13 4.42
CA ALA A 224 12.88 -1.35 5.81
C ALA A 224 13.55 -0.37 6.78
N LEU A 225 14.76 0.09 6.45
CA LEU A 225 15.47 1.13 7.19
C LEU A 225 14.78 2.49 7.07
N ASP A 226 14.50 2.93 5.84
CA ASP A 226 13.77 4.18 5.57
C ASP A 226 12.39 4.18 6.26
N LEU A 227 11.65 3.07 6.19
CA LEU A 227 10.37 2.94 6.89
C LEU A 227 10.53 2.99 8.41
N THR A 228 11.62 2.45 8.96
CA THR A 228 11.85 2.49 10.41
C THR A 228 12.07 3.93 10.87
N GLU A 229 12.82 4.74 10.13
CA GLU A 229 12.98 6.17 10.42
C GLU A 229 11.65 6.92 10.31
N LYS A 230 10.91 6.72 9.20
CA LYS A 230 9.59 7.34 8.99
C LYS A 230 8.58 7.00 10.09
N ILE A 231 8.62 5.77 10.60
CA ILE A 231 7.76 5.34 11.72
C ILE A 231 8.06 6.15 12.98
N GLU A 232 9.33 6.36 13.32
CA GLU A 232 9.69 7.11 14.52
C GLU A 232 9.32 8.60 14.38
N ILE A 233 9.63 9.22 13.24
CA ILE A 233 9.22 10.60 12.94
C ILE A 233 7.71 10.78 13.10
N LEU A 234 6.93 9.87 12.52
CA LEU A 234 5.47 9.97 12.54
C LEU A 234 4.88 9.73 13.94
N LYS A 235 5.49 8.84 14.74
CA LYS A 235 5.11 8.68 16.16
C LYS A 235 5.32 9.97 16.95
N ASP A 236 6.44 10.65 16.73
CA ASP A 236 6.72 11.92 17.41
C ASP A 236 5.73 13.01 17.00
N ILE A 237 5.38 13.09 15.71
CA ILE A 237 4.33 14.00 15.21
C ILE A 237 2.99 13.71 15.90
N ILE A 238 2.57 12.45 15.95
CA ILE A 238 1.30 12.05 16.57
C ILE A 238 1.29 12.36 18.06
N LYS A 239 2.40 12.13 18.78
CA LYS A 239 2.51 12.40 20.22
C LYS A 239 2.47 13.90 20.56
N ALA A 240 2.85 14.76 19.62
CA ALA A 240 2.87 16.21 19.80
C ALA A 240 1.51 16.89 19.55
N LYS A 241 0.51 16.16 19.04
CA LYS A 241 -0.86 16.63 18.86
C LYS A 241 -1.68 16.45 20.13
#